data_AF-A0A2S4VUR1-F1
#
_entry.id   AF-A0A2S4VUR1-F1
#
_cell.length_a   1.000
_cell.length_b   1.000
_cell.length_c   1.000
_cell.angle_alpha   90.00
_cell.angle_beta   90.00
_cell.angle_gamma   90.00
#
_symmetry.space_group_name_H-M   'P 1'
#
loop_
_entity.id
_entity.type
_entity.pdbx_description
1 polymer ?
#
loop_
_entity_poly.entity_id
_entity_poly.type
_entity_poly.pdbx_seq_one_letter_code
_entity_poly.pdbx_strand_id
1 'polypeptide(L)'
;MFVEKNRCGGKNSVDQFKRGASQNNQDRLDAMAITPLCMRVAYSMDNLLSYVPLWPDDPEYILEKQPQEEKFGECLCSCCNPAAAKRLLGNLVFANTNNFDQIVEDKFHTTEIRDLASKYPAKRVSLRKRNVPDAERPILDSFKSQLTDDLHDHYEHTFGSGGRYNASEIFGEEEAQAIVLYLPQINTTHNLRCVIGGKCFDGQLQWLFEKISNFKAHLSSTTRPGAHKKARVSSAPALMSTNNQLTRTRGPNEPDVIVSQAAPPSGSTPPSKTALVAQQARQQSLEKKEKKDVARIAHEKRLAQIALFTREVLEEAEKKNKTKQALTQPNPTYLKGLASNEKSQEARWATDY
;
A
#
# COMPACT_ATOMS: atom_id res chain seq x y z
N MET A 1 17.60 -9.28 -4.75
CA MET A 1 16.68 -8.18 -5.12
C MET A 1 15.57 -8.15 -4.06
N PHE A 2 15.34 -7.01 -3.41
CA PHE A 2 14.28 -6.89 -2.39
C PHE A 2 12.98 -6.48 -3.08
N VAL A 3 12.12 -7.45 -3.38
CA VAL A 3 10.78 -7.20 -3.93
C VAL A 3 9.74 -7.38 -2.83
N GLU A 4 8.89 -6.37 -2.64
CA GLU A 4 7.83 -6.42 -1.64
C GLU A 4 6.65 -7.22 -2.18
N LYS A 5 6.21 -8.24 -1.43
CA LYS A 5 5.04 -9.05 -1.82
C LYS A 5 3.75 -8.23 -1.95
N ASN A 6 3.63 -7.17 -1.15
CA ASN A 6 2.46 -6.31 -1.12
C ASN A 6 2.88 -4.84 -1.25
N ARG A 7 2.63 -4.24 -2.41
CA ARG A 7 2.90 -2.84 -2.70
C ARG A 7 1.60 -2.03 -2.74
N CYS A 8 1.59 -0.83 -2.16
CA CYS A 8 0.44 0.07 -2.23
C CYS A 8 0.19 0.49 -3.69
N GLY A 9 -1.03 0.25 -4.20
CA GLY A 9 -1.37 0.52 -5.60
C GLY A 9 -0.71 -0.41 -6.63
N GLY A 10 -0.02 -1.46 -6.18
CA GLY A 10 0.56 -2.49 -7.05
C GLY A 10 -0.32 -3.72 -7.21
N LYS A 11 0.09 -4.59 -8.13
CA LYS A 11 -0.55 -5.88 -8.37
C LYS A 11 -0.04 -6.92 -7.38
N ASN A 12 -0.86 -7.26 -6.38
CA ASN A 12 -0.46 -8.09 -5.24
C ASN A 12 -1.00 -9.54 -5.30
N SER A 13 -1.68 -9.91 -6.39
CA SER A 13 -2.11 -11.28 -6.64
C SER A 13 -2.06 -11.59 -8.14
N VAL A 14 -1.90 -12.88 -8.47
CA VAL A 14 -1.80 -13.32 -9.87
C VAL A 14 -3.06 -12.96 -10.66
N ASP A 15 -4.24 -12.97 -10.02
CA ASP A 15 -5.53 -12.63 -10.64
C ASP A 15 -5.62 -11.17 -11.11
N GLN A 16 -4.76 -10.29 -10.61
CA GLN A 16 -4.68 -8.89 -11.03
C GLN A 16 -3.90 -8.72 -12.34
N PHE A 17 -3.25 -9.78 -12.82
CA PHE A 17 -2.60 -9.84 -14.12
C PHE A 17 -3.53 -10.46 -15.16
N LYS A 18 -3.51 -9.89 -16.37
CA LYS A 18 -4.22 -10.42 -17.52
C LYS A 18 -3.25 -11.24 -18.37
N ARG A 19 -3.64 -12.46 -18.71
CA ARG A 19 -2.84 -13.34 -19.58
C ARG A 19 -2.63 -12.71 -20.95
N GLY A 20 -1.41 -12.76 -21.48
CA GLY A 20 -1.03 -12.17 -22.77
C GLY A 20 -0.94 -10.64 -22.79
N ALA A 21 -1.26 -9.94 -21.69
CA ALA A 21 -1.04 -8.51 -21.62
C ALA A 21 0.45 -8.20 -21.45
N SER A 22 0.91 -7.13 -22.09
CA SER A 22 2.27 -6.64 -21.88
C SER A 22 2.48 -6.20 -20.43
N GLN A 23 3.65 -6.52 -19.87
CA GLN A 23 4.04 -6.07 -18.54
C GLN A 23 4.93 -4.84 -18.69
N ASN A 24 4.51 -3.70 -18.14
CA ASN A 24 5.40 -2.56 -18.00
C ASN A 24 6.43 -2.80 -16.87
N ASN A 25 7.38 -1.89 -16.68
CA ASN A 25 8.42 -2.05 -15.65
C ASN A 25 7.84 -2.27 -14.24
N GLN A 26 6.72 -1.62 -13.92
CA GLN A 26 6.08 -1.75 -12.62
C GLN A 26 5.38 -3.09 -12.45
N ASP A 27 4.71 -3.55 -13.51
CA ASP A 27 4.07 -4.86 -13.57
C ASP A 27 5.09 -5.99 -13.45
N ARG A 28 6.28 -5.84 -14.04
CA ARG A 28 7.38 -6.81 -13.93
C ARG A 28 7.88 -6.92 -12.49
N LEU A 29 8.04 -5.80 -11.79
CA LEU A 29 8.42 -5.80 -10.37
C LEU A 29 7.36 -6.48 -9.50
N ASP A 30 6.09 -6.15 -9.73
CA ASP A 30 4.95 -6.74 -9.02
C ASP A 30 4.84 -8.25 -9.31
N ALA A 31 5.00 -8.65 -10.58
CA ALA A 31 4.97 -10.05 -11.01
C ALA A 31 6.14 -10.86 -10.41
N MET A 32 7.35 -10.29 -10.37
CA MET A 32 8.52 -10.93 -9.75
C MET A 32 8.31 -11.17 -8.25
N ALA A 33 7.59 -10.27 -7.57
CA ALA A 33 7.31 -10.40 -6.14
C ALA A 33 6.35 -11.56 -5.80
N ILE A 34 5.45 -11.89 -6.74
CA ILE A 34 4.34 -12.81 -6.49
C ILE A 34 4.37 -14.08 -7.34
N THR A 35 5.28 -14.20 -8.32
CA THR A 35 5.26 -15.33 -9.24
C THR A 35 5.42 -16.66 -8.51
N PRO A 36 4.52 -17.64 -8.74
CA PRO A 36 4.59 -18.94 -8.11
C PRO A 36 5.63 -19.87 -8.78
N LEU A 37 6.27 -19.39 -9.86
CA LEU A 37 7.14 -20.20 -10.71
C LEU A 37 8.60 -20.16 -10.26
N CYS A 38 9.44 -20.99 -10.90
CA CYS A 38 10.86 -21.04 -10.61
C CYS A 38 11.52 -19.66 -10.80
N MET A 39 12.13 -19.11 -9.73
CA MET A 39 12.81 -17.81 -9.80
C MET A 39 13.90 -17.77 -10.86
N ARG A 40 14.68 -18.86 -11.00
CA ARG A 40 15.77 -18.94 -11.99
C ARG A 40 15.24 -18.74 -13.42
N VAL A 41 14.17 -19.45 -13.75
CA VAL A 41 13.52 -19.37 -15.07
C VAL A 41 12.83 -18.01 -15.22
N ALA A 42 12.13 -17.53 -14.20
CA ALA A 42 11.47 -16.22 -14.21
C ALA A 42 12.45 -15.07 -14.49
N TYR A 43 13.64 -15.07 -13.86
CA TYR A 43 14.68 -14.10 -14.14
C TYR A 43 15.24 -14.23 -15.56
N SER A 44 15.43 -15.46 -16.07
CA SER A 44 15.90 -15.67 -17.43
C SER A 44 14.91 -15.10 -18.46
N MET A 45 13.63 -15.44 -18.30
CA MET A 45 12.55 -14.92 -19.15
C MET A 45 12.41 -13.40 -19.06
N ASP A 46 12.53 -12.83 -17.86
CA ASP A 46 12.47 -11.38 -17.69
C ASP A 46 13.59 -10.65 -18.45
N ASN A 47 14.77 -11.27 -18.52
CA ASN A 47 15.90 -10.72 -19.28
C ASN A 47 15.77 -10.95 -20.79
N LEU A 48 15.27 -12.10 -21.22
CA LEU A 48 15.18 -12.49 -22.64
C LEU A 48 13.96 -11.88 -23.34
N LEU A 49 12.81 -11.90 -22.68
CA LEU A 49 11.50 -11.57 -23.25
C LEU A 49 10.86 -10.33 -22.61
N SER A 50 11.50 -9.74 -21.59
CA SER A 50 11.01 -8.53 -20.89
C SER A 50 9.65 -8.69 -20.21
N TYR A 51 9.34 -9.90 -19.71
CA TYR A 51 8.20 -10.13 -18.83
C TYR A 51 8.46 -11.28 -17.85
N VAL A 52 7.75 -11.28 -16.73
CA VAL A 52 7.86 -12.32 -15.70
C VAL A 52 6.70 -13.32 -15.89
N PRO A 53 6.98 -14.63 -16.03
CA PRO A 53 5.95 -15.64 -16.17
C PRO A 53 5.18 -15.82 -14.85
N LEU A 54 3.86 -15.98 -14.93
CA LEU A 54 2.99 -16.16 -13.75
C LEU A 54 2.22 -17.49 -13.76
N TRP A 55 2.17 -18.16 -14.91
CA TRP A 55 1.43 -19.41 -15.09
C TRP A 55 2.34 -20.54 -15.56
N PRO A 56 2.16 -21.77 -15.05
CA PRO A 56 3.04 -22.90 -15.35
C PRO A 56 2.85 -23.44 -16.77
N ASP A 57 1.73 -23.11 -17.41
CA ASP A 57 1.39 -23.50 -18.78
C ASP A 57 1.83 -22.45 -19.82
N ASP A 58 2.60 -21.44 -19.42
CA ASP A 58 3.21 -20.49 -20.36
C ASP A 58 4.23 -21.25 -21.25
N PRO A 59 4.06 -21.23 -22.58
CA PRO A 59 4.92 -21.98 -23.49
C PRO A 59 6.39 -21.54 -23.39
N GLU A 60 6.66 -20.24 -23.24
CA GLU A 60 8.02 -19.72 -23.14
C GLU A 60 8.67 -20.12 -21.81
N TYR A 61 7.86 -20.23 -20.75
CA TYR A 61 8.34 -20.76 -19.46
C TYR A 61 8.73 -22.23 -19.55
N ILE A 62 7.92 -23.04 -20.22
CA ILE A 62 8.21 -24.46 -20.42
C ILE A 62 9.49 -24.63 -21.24
N LEU A 63 9.64 -23.84 -22.32
CA LEU A 63 10.83 -23.86 -23.18
C LEU A 63 12.10 -23.43 -22.44
N GLU A 64 12.05 -22.38 -21.61
CA GLU A 64 13.22 -21.89 -20.88
C GLU A 64 13.57 -22.77 -19.67
N LYS A 65 12.60 -23.49 -19.10
CA LYS A 65 12.82 -24.33 -17.92
C LYS A 65 13.82 -25.46 -18.17
N GLN A 66 13.70 -26.18 -19.29
CA GLN A 66 14.52 -27.36 -19.56
C GLN A 66 16.02 -27.02 -19.69
N PRO A 67 16.46 -26.02 -20.49
CA PRO A 67 17.86 -25.62 -20.56
C PRO A 67 18.43 -25.18 -19.20
N GLN A 68 17.62 -24.55 -18.34
CA GLN A 68 18.04 -24.13 -17.01
C GLN A 68 18.27 -25.32 -16.07
N GLU A 69 17.46 -26.38 -16.18
CA GLU A 69 17.63 -27.62 -15.42
C GLU A 69 18.84 -28.43 -15.94
N GLU A 70 19.07 -28.47 -17.24
CA GLU A 70 20.25 -29.15 -17.83
C GLU A 70 21.57 -28.46 -17.46
N LYS A 71 21.61 -27.12 -17.46
CA LYS A 71 22.83 -26.35 -17.18
C LYS A 71 23.18 -26.29 -15.70
N PHE A 72 22.17 -26.21 -14.82
CA PHE A 72 22.37 -25.88 -13.40
C PHE A 72 21.78 -26.93 -12.44
N GLY A 73 21.21 -28.01 -12.96
CA GLY A 73 20.50 -29.00 -12.17
C GLY A 73 19.21 -28.47 -11.56
N GLU A 74 18.64 -29.25 -10.66
CA GLU A 74 17.42 -28.91 -9.94
C GLU A 74 17.52 -27.56 -9.22
N CYS A 75 16.45 -26.77 -9.29
CA CYS A 75 16.44 -25.45 -8.68
C CYS A 75 16.04 -25.52 -7.20
N LEU A 76 16.82 -24.88 -6.34
CA LEU A 76 16.58 -24.78 -4.90
C LEU A 76 15.96 -23.44 -4.46
N CYS A 77 15.40 -22.66 -5.40
CA CYS A 77 14.78 -21.39 -5.06
C CYS A 77 13.54 -21.58 -4.16
N SER A 78 13.07 -20.50 -3.54
CA SER A 78 11.92 -20.52 -2.62
C SER A 78 10.62 -21.02 -3.25
N CYS A 79 10.48 -20.97 -4.58
CA CYS A 79 9.31 -21.49 -5.28
C CYS A 79 9.45 -22.99 -5.64
N CYS A 80 10.66 -23.46 -5.94
CA CYS A 80 10.92 -24.86 -6.29
C CYS A 80 11.09 -25.76 -5.06
N ASN A 81 11.71 -25.26 -3.99
CA ASN A 81 11.87 -25.98 -2.72
C ASN A 81 11.50 -25.08 -1.52
N PRO A 82 10.19 -24.85 -1.29
CA PRO A 82 9.73 -23.97 -0.21
C PRO A 82 10.08 -24.49 1.17
N ALA A 83 10.17 -25.82 1.35
CA ALA A 83 10.51 -26.45 2.62
C ALA A 83 11.98 -26.17 3.00
N ALA A 84 12.92 -26.37 2.07
CA ALA A 84 14.33 -26.06 2.29
C ALA A 84 14.55 -24.56 2.49
N ALA A 85 13.90 -23.70 1.69
CA ALA A 85 13.99 -22.25 1.87
C ALA A 85 13.50 -21.78 3.25
N LYS A 86 12.44 -22.40 3.78
CA LYS A 86 11.94 -22.10 5.13
C LYS A 86 12.92 -22.56 6.21
N ARG A 87 13.54 -23.74 6.07
CA ARG A 87 14.59 -24.22 6.98
C ARG A 87 15.81 -23.30 6.97
N LEU A 88 16.29 -22.94 5.78
CA LEU A 88 17.38 -22.00 5.59
C LEU A 88 17.12 -20.70 6.35
N LEU A 89 15.95 -20.07 6.14
CA LEU A 89 15.60 -18.82 6.81
C LEU A 89 15.54 -18.95 8.34
N GLY A 90 15.05 -20.08 8.86
CA GLY A 90 15.04 -20.36 10.30
C GLY A 90 16.45 -20.55 10.87
N ASN A 91 17.34 -21.19 10.11
CA ASN A 91 18.70 -21.48 10.54
C ASN A 91 19.66 -20.28 10.40
N LEU A 92 19.38 -19.33 9.51
CA LEU A 92 20.20 -18.12 9.30
C LEU A 92 20.38 -17.29 10.58
N VAL A 93 19.48 -17.42 11.54
CA VAL A 93 19.57 -16.79 12.88
C VAL A 93 20.78 -17.27 13.68
N PHE A 94 21.23 -18.49 13.40
CA PHE A 94 22.38 -19.15 14.03
C PHE A 94 23.66 -19.02 13.21
N ALA A 95 23.59 -18.35 12.06
CA ALA A 95 24.72 -18.24 11.15
C ALA A 95 25.89 -17.48 11.79
N ASN A 96 27.07 -18.07 11.66
CA ASN A 96 28.37 -17.53 11.97
C ASN A 96 29.37 -18.03 10.92
N THR A 97 30.61 -17.56 10.99
CA THR A 97 31.64 -17.89 9.99
C THR A 97 31.94 -19.39 9.85
N ASN A 98 31.66 -20.19 10.89
CA ASN A 98 32.02 -21.60 10.91
C ASN A 98 30.89 -22.52 10.44
N ASN A 99 29.63 -22.06 10.46
CA ASN A 99 28.46 -22.88 10.11
C ASN A 99 27.66 -22.33 8.92
N PHE A 100 28.06 -21.21 8.32
CA PHE A 100 27.34 -20.60 7.20
C PHE A 100 27.15 -21.55 6.03
N ASP A 101 28.22 -22.21 5.57
CA ASP A 101 28.14 -23.14 4.43
C ASP A 101 27.23 -24.33 4.75
N GLN A 102 27.30 -24.87 5.96
CA GLN A 102 26.40 -25.95 6.40
C GLN A 102 24.93 -25.51 6.43
N ILE A 103 24.66 -24.25 6.79
CA ILE A 103 23.30 -23.69 6.78
C ILE A 103 22.80 -23.54 5.33
N VAL A 104 23.65 -23.03 4.42
CA VAL A 104 23.32 -22.85 3.00
C VAL A 104 23.10 -24.19 2.31
N GLU A 105 23.89 -25.21 2.66
CA GLU A 105 23.78 -26.59 2.15
C GLU A 105 22.67 -27.42 2.82
N ASP A 106 21.89 -26.83 3.74
CA ASP A 106 20.82 -27.52 4.50
C ASP A 106 21.30 -28.73 5.32
N LYS A 107 22.58 -28.71 5.74
CA LYS A 107 23.22 -29.72 6.59
C LYS A 107 23.30 -29.32 8.07
N PHE A 108 22.95 -28.08 8.39
CA PHE A 108 22.98 -27.58 9.76
C PHE A 108 21.71 -27.98 10.53
N HIS A 109 21.91 -28.65 11.67
CA HIS A 109 20.86 -29.04 12.58
C HIS A 109 21.13 -28.45 13.96
N THR A 110 20.11 -27.82 14.55
CA THR A 110 20.18 -27.28 15.90
C THR A 110 18.90 -27.61 16.66
N THR A 111 19.04 -27.86 17.95
CA THR A 111 17.93 -27.96 18.91
C THR A 111 17.71 -26.64 19.66
N GLU A 112 18.59 -25.66 19.48
CA GLU A 112 18.46 -24.35 20.09
C GLU A 112 17.33 -23.55 19.45
N ILE A 113 16.54 -22.85 20.26
CA ILE A 113 15.50 -21.92 19.81
C ILE A 113 15.97 -20.51 20.17
N ARG A 114 16.23 -19.66 19.16
CA ARG A 114 16.55 -18.25 19.35
C ARG A 114 15.33 -17.39 19.04
N ASP A 115 14.87 -16.65 20.04
CA ASP A 115 13.82 -15.64 19.84
C ASP A 115 14.43 -14.32 19.35
N LEU A 116 14.10 -13.93 18.13
CA LEU A 116 14.49 -12.63 17.56
C LEU A 116 13.49 -11.52 17.90
N ALA A 117 12.41 -11.79 18.64
CA ALA A 117 11.43 -10.75 19.00
C ALA A 117 12.08 -9.55 19.71
N SER A 118 13.20 -9.78 20.41
CA SER A 118 14.01 -8.72 21.03
C SER A 118 14.81 -7.85 20.04
N LYS A 119 15.16 -8.38 18.85
CA LYS A 119 15.89 -7.66 17.79
C LYS A 119 14.97 -6.89 16.86
N TYR A 120 13.73 -7.33 16.69
CA TYR A 120 12.75 -6.59 15.91
C TYR A 120 12.12 -5.50 16.79
N PRO A 121 11.95 -4.27 16.29
CA PRO A 121 11.25 -3.25 17.04
C PRO A 121 9.86 -3.77 17.40
N ALA A 122 9.47 -3.60 18.67
CA ALA A 122 8.16 -4.02 19.16
C ALA A 122 7.08 -3.58 18.16
N LYS A 123 6.19 -4.51 17.80
CA LYS A 123 5.09 -4.25 16.87
C LYS A 123 4.42 -2.96 17.28
N ARG A 124 4.51 -1.92 16.43
CA ARG A 124 4.05 -0.57 16.75
C ARG A 124 2.62 -0.67 17.27
N VAL A 125 2.36 -0.06 18.44
CA VAL A 125 1.01 0.02 18.99
C VAL A 125 0.14 0.61 17.90
N SER A 126 -0.85 -0.17 17.42
CA SER A 126 -1.75 0.32 16.39
C SER A 126 -2.61 1.41 17.01
N LEU A 127 -2.27 2.66 16.72
CA LEU A 127 -3.11 3.79 17.10
C LEU A 127 -4.41 3.67 16.30
N ARG A 128 -5.55 3.75 16.98
CA ARG A 128 -6.87 3.67 16.33
C ARG A 128 -7.37 5.07 16.06
N LYS A 129 -7.73 5.37 14.80
CA LYS A 129 -8.33 6.65 14.44
C LYS A 129 -9.62 6.84 15.23
N ARG A 130 -9.76 7.97 15.93
CA ARG A 130 -11.02 8.34 16.59
C ARG A 130 -12.03 8.79 15.52
N ASN A 131 -13.28 8.40 15.69
CA ASN A 131 -14.39 9.05 14.98
C ASN A 131 -14.67 10.39 15.66
N VAL A 132 -14.47 11.49 14.93
CA VAL A 132 -14.65 12.85 15.42
C VAL A 132 -16.13 13.26 15.25
N PRO A 133 -16.88 13.48 16.34
CA PRO A 133 -18.27 13.93 16.28
C PRO A 133 -18.37 15.30 15.59
N ASP A 134 -19.46 15.54 14.85
CA ASP A 134 -19.65 16.78 14.07
C ASP A 134 -19.60 18.04 14.95
N ALA A 135 -20.02 17.96 16.22
CA ALA A 135 -19.96 19.05 17.18
C ALA A 135 -18.53 19.44 17.61
N GLU A 136 -17.57 18.51 17.53
CA GLU A 136 -16.17 18.76 17.92
C GLU A 136 -15.32 19.23 16.74
N ARG A 137 -15.78 19.02 15.49
CA ARG A 137 -15.05 19.41 14.28
C ARG A 137 -14.62 20.88 14.24
N PRO A 138 -15.49 21.89 14.49
CA PRO A 138 -15.05 23.28 14.41
C PRO A 138 -13.97 23.63 15.45
N ILE A 139 -14.03 23.02 16.63
CA ILE A 139 -13.04 23.23 17.70
C ILE A 139 -11.70 22.60 17.29
N LEU A 140 -11.73 21.39 16.73
CA LEU A 140 -10.54 20.68 16.30
C LEU A 140 -9.92 21.26 15.04
N ASP A 141 -10.72 21.76 14.10
CA ASP A 141 -10.23 22.48 12.92
C ASP A 141 -9.56 23.80 13.32
N SER A 142 -10.15 24.55 14.27
CA SER A 142 -9.51 25.74 14.83
C SER A 142 -8.20 25.42 15.54
N PHE A 143 -8.13 24.31 16.28
CA PHE A 143 -6.90 23.86 16.92
C PHE A 143 -5.85 23.41 15.88
N LYS A 144 -6.28 22.75 14.80
CA LYS A 144 -5.39 22.32 13.71
C LYS A 144 -4.71 23.53 13.05
N SER A 145 -5.49 24.56 12.72
CA SER A 145 -4.95 25.80 12.13
C SER A 145 -3.98 26.47 13.08
N GLN A 146 -4.39 26.70 14.34
CA GLN A 146 -3.52 27.32 15.36
C GLN A 146 -2.22 26.54 15.58
N LEU A 147 -2.29 25.20 15.65
CA LEU A 147 -1.11 24.36 15.85
C LEU A 147 -0.14 24.41 14.66
N THR A 148 -0.68 24.57 13.45
CA THR A 148 0.13 24.67 12.23
C THR A 148 0.82 26.04 12.17
N ASP A 149 0.05 27.11 12.38
CA ASP A 149 0.56 28.49 12.35
C ASP A 149 1.61 28.71 13.44
N ASP A 150 1.30 28.36 14.71
CA ASP A 150 2.22 28.51 15.83
C ASP A 150 3.54 27.72 15.62
N LEU A 151 3.48 26.57 14.94
CA LEU A 151 4.68 25.76 14.67
C LEU A 151 5.50 26.35 13.53
N HIS A 152 4.87 26.91 12.51
CA HIS A 152 5.55 27.60 11.42
C HIS A 152 6.27 28.84 11.96
N ASP A 153 5.61 29.63 12.80
CA ASP A 153 6.21 30.76 13.51
C ASP A 153 7.39 30.32 14.39
N HIS A 154 7.23 29.23 15.14
CA HIS A 154 8.29 28.69 15.97
C HIS A 154 9.51 28.22 15.16
N TYR A 155 9.26 27.61 14.00
CA TYR A 155 10.31 27.16 13.09
C TYR A 155 11.06 28.34 12.47
N GLU A 156 10.34 29.35 11.97
CA GLU A 156 10.94 30.57 11.40
C GLU A 156 11.73 31.36 12.44
N HIS A 157 11.26 31.43 13.68
CA HIS A 157 12.01 32.05 14.78
C HIS A 157 13.28 31.27 15.14
N THR A 158 13.26 29.93 15.03
CA THR A 158 14.38 29.08 15.45
C THR A 158 15.47 28.95 14.38
N PHE A 159 15.09 28.91 13.10
CA PHE A 159 16.01 28.64 11.99
C PHE A 159 16.14 29.79 10.97
N GLY A 160 15.29 30.82 11.06
CA GLY A 160 15.23 31.93 10.11
C GLY A 160 14.70 31.52 8.73
N SER A 161 14.49 32.50 7.84
CA SER A 161 13.91 32.30 6.50
C SER A 161 14.88 31.66 5.47
N GLY A 162 15.94 30.98 5.92
CA GLY A 162 17.03 30.46 5.07
C GLY A 162 17.25 28.95 5.15
N GLY A 163 16.33 28.20 5.76
CA GLY A 163 16.42 26.74 5.89
C GLY A 163 16.34 26.01 4.54
N ARG A 164 16.91 24.80 4.46
CA ARG A 164 16.82 23.92 3.28
C ARG A 164 15.39 23.43 3.01
N TYR A 165 14.52 23.49 4.02
CA TYR A 165 13.14 23.03 3.99
C TYR A 165 12.22 24.13 4.53
N ASN A 166 11.04 24.26 3.91
CA ASN A 166 9.99 25.17 4.37
C ASN A 166 9.25 24.58 5.57
N ALA A 167 8.67 25.42 6.43
CA ALA A 167 7.91 24.95 7.60
C ALA A 167 6.74 24.03 7.22
N SER A 168 6.08 24.33 6.09
CA SER A 168 5.01 23.52 5.49
C SER A 168 5.45 22.16 4.97
N GLU A 169 6.74 21.97 4.63
CA GLU A 169 7.31 20.68 4.21
C GLU A 169 7.68 19.80 5.41
N ILE A 170 7.84 20.41 6.58
CA ILE A 170 8.18 19.72 7.83
C ILE A 170 6.91 19.34 8.59
N PHE A 171 5.91 20.21 8.55
CA PHE A 171 4.64 20.01 9.23
C PHE A 171 3.52 20.73 8.49
N GLY A 172 2.66 19.94 7.84
CA GLY A 172 1.52 20.43 7.09
C GLY A 172 0.19 20.02 7.68
N GLU A 173 -0.85 20.17 6.87
CA GLU A 173 -2.22 19.85 7.26
C GLU A 173 -2.41 18.35 7.55
N GLU A 174 -1.66 17.47 6.86
CA GLU A 174 -1.75 16.02 7.06
C GLU A 174 -1.28 15.61 8.45
N GLU A 175 -0.15 16.14 8.91
CA GLU A 175 0.42 15.89 10.24
C GLU A 175 -0.50 16.47 11.33
N ALA A 176 -0.98 17.69 11.14
CA ALA A 176 -1.90 18.34 12.08
C ALA A 176 -3.23 17.58 12.18
N GLN A 177 -3.77 17.10 11.05
CA GLN A 177 -4.95 16.25 11.00
C GLN A 177 -4.72 14.90 11.71
N ALA A 178 -3.53 14.30 11.55
CA ALA A 178 -3.18 13.07 12.25
C ALA A 178 -3.17 13.26 13.76
N ILE A 179 -2.60 14.36 14.27
CA ILE A 179 -2.60 14.70 15.70
C ILE A 179 -4.03 14.77 16.25
N VAL A 180 -4.94 15.44 15.54
CA VAL A 180 -6.36 15.54 15.93
C VAL A 180 -7.02 14.15 15.97
N LEU A 181 -6.81 13.32 14.95
CA LEU A 181 -7.42 12.00 14.86
C LEU A 181 -6.95 11.02 15.95
N TYR A 182 -5.72 11.19 16.43
CA TYR A 182 -5.13 10.35 17.48
C TYR A 182 -5.01 11.06 18.84
N LEU A 183 -5.59 12.26 18.98
CA LEU A 183 -5.44 13.13 20.15
C LEU A 183 -5.60 12.41 21.51
N PRO A 184 -6.61 11.54 21.73
CA PRO A 184 -6.77 10.85 23.02
C PRO A 184 -5.64 9.87 23.36
N GLN A 185 -4.89 9.41 22.37
CA GLN A 185 -3.83 8.39 22.51
C GLN A 185 -2.43 9.00 22.63
N ILE A 186 -2.28 10.31 22.43
CA ILE A 186 -1.01 11.03 22.55
C ILE A 186 -0.74 11.37 24.02
N ASN A 187 -0.15 10.44 24.78
CA ASN A 187 0.17 10.62 26.20
C ASN A 187 1.68 10.78 26.47
N THR A 188 2.51 10.57 25.44
CA THR A 188 3.96 10.69 25.50
C THR A 188 4.48 11.32 24.21
N THR A 189 5.66 11.92 24.28
CA THR A 189 6.41 12.41 23.10
C THR A 189 6.70 11.28 22.10
N HIS A 190 6.85 10.04 22.58
CA HIS A 190 6.99 8.85 21.74
C HIS A 190 5.74 8.59 20.89
N ASN A 191 4.54 8.61 21.50
CA ASN A 191 3.28 8.43 20.78
C ASN A 191 3.10 9.53 19.73
N LEU A 192 3.47 10.77 20.06
CA LEU A 192 3.43 11.90 19.13
C LEU A 192 4.35 11.67 17.92
N ARG A 193 5.59 11.22 18.15
CA ARG A 193 6.52 10.85 17.07
C ARG A 193 5.96 9.74 16.18
N CYS A 194 5.23 8.79 16.75
CA CYS A 194 4.56 7.74 15.98
C CYS A 194 3.37 8.26 15.15
N VAL A 195 2.72 9.34 15.59
CA VAL A 195 1.57 9.95 14.89
C VAL A 195 2.00 10.80 13.71
N ILE A 196 2.98 11.68 13.92
CA ILE A 196 3.48 12.61 12.89
C ILE A 196 4.30 11.85 11.85
N GLY A 197 5.18 10.95 12.31
CA GLY A 197 6.15 10.30 11.43
C GLY A 197 7.17 11.30 10.87
N GLY A 198 7.84 10.91 9.78
CA GLY A 198 8.74 11.80 9.06
C GLY A 198 10.01 12.23 9.83
N LYS A 199 10.65 13.29 9.32
CA LYS A 199 11.80 13.95 9.97
C LYS A 199 11.24 15.04 10.89
N CYS A 200 11.71 15.07 12.14
CA CYS A 200 11.43 16.15 13.07
C CYS A 200 12.70 16.96 13.32
N PHE A 201 12.57 18.26 13.53
CA PHE A 201 13.68 19.08 14.01
C PHE A 201 13.81 19.00 15.53
N ASP A 202 14.97 19.36 16.06
CA ASP A 202 15.26 19.28 17.49
C ASP A 202 14.33 20.21 18.28
N GLY A 203 13.69 19.69 19.32
CA GLY A 203 12.72 20.41 20.15
C GLY A 203 11.28 20.39 19.65
N GLN A 204 11.02 20.07 18.37
CA GLN A 204 9.67 20.03 17.78
C GLN A 204 8.69 19.15 18.57
N LEU A 205 9.11 17.93 18.93
CA LEU A 205 8.25 16.97 19.62
C LEU A 205 7.90 17.39 21.04
N GLN A 206 8.81 18.08 21.73
CA GLN A 206 8.57 18.57 23.09
C GLN A 206 7.60 19.75 23.06
N TRP A 207 7.82 20.69 22.15
CA TRP A 207 6.97 21.85 21.93
C TRP A 207 5.54 21.45 21.53
N LEU A 208 5.40 20.54 20.57
CA LEU A 208 4.10 20.03 20.13
C LEU A 208 3.37 19.28 21.27
N PHE A 209 4.10 18.48 22.04
CA PHE A 209 3.52 17.76 23.16
C PHE A 209 2.98 18.70 24.25
N GLU A 210 3.66 19.81 24.51
CA GLU A 210 3.22 20.85 25.44
C GLU A 210 1.91 21.51 24.95
N LYS A 211 1.87 21.96 23.70
CA LYS A 211 0.68 22.57 23.08
C LYS A 211 -0.53 21.62 23.08
N ILE A 212 -0.31 20.34 22.77
CA ILE A 212 -1.33 19.29 22.83
C ILE A 212 -1.82 19.07 24.27
N SER A 213 -0.93 19.05 25.24
CA SER A 213 -1.26 18.86 26.66
C SER A 213 -2.10 20.02 27.20
N ASN A 214 -1.74 21.25 26.84
CA ASN A 214 -2.49 22.45 27.19
C ASN A 214 -3.89 22.41 26.57
N PHE A 215 -4.00 22.05 25.29
CA PHE A 215 -5.30 21.91 24.63
C PHE A 215 -6.19 20.84 25.28
N LYS A 216 -5.62 19.68 25.67
CA LYS A 216 -6.36 18.63 26.41
C LYS A 216 -6.87 19.12 27.77
N ALA A 217 -6.06 19.90 28.49
CA ALA A 217 -6.46 20.51 29.75
C ALA A 217 -7.60 21.51 29.55
N HIS A 218 -7.52 22.35 28.51
CA HIS A 218 -8.59 23.30 28.16
C HIS A 218 -9.90 22.60 27.79
N LEU A 219 -9.86 21.55 26.97
CA LEU A 219 -11.05 20.77 26.60
C LEU A 219 -11.73 20.13 27.83
N SER A 220 -10.91 19.66 28.79
CA SER A 220 -11.40 19.12 30.06
C SER A 220 -12.00 20.19 30.98
N SER A 221 -11.48 21.42 30.93
CA SER A 221 -11.96 22.55 31.74
C SER A 221 -13.26 23.17 31.22
N THR A 222 -13.43 23.24 29.89
CA THR A 222 -14.66 23.74 29.24
C THR A 222 -15.83 22.77 29.41
N THR A 223 -15.55 21.50 29.73
CA THR A 223 -16.55 20.47 30.03
C THR A 223 -16.73 20.34 31.55
N ARG A 224 -17.40 21.30 32.21
CA ARG A 224 -17.75 21.14 33.65
C ARG A 224 -18.80 20.01 33.85
N PRO A 225 -18.68 19.17 34.88
CA PRO A 225 -19.59 18.06 35.17
C PRO A 225 -20.96 18.57 35.65
N GLY A 226 -21.98 18.34 34.82
CA GLY A 226 -23.38 18.54 35.19
C GLY A 226 -23.94 17.35 35.96
N ALA A 227 -24.32 17.62 37.22
CA ALA A 227 -25.24 16.85 38.07
C ALA A 227 -24.82 15.45 38.55
N HIS A 228 -24.33 15.41 39.79
CA HIS A 228 -24.49 14.27 40.69
C HIS A 228 -25.95 13.78 40.71
N LYS A 229 -26.24 12.63 40.12
CA LYS A 229 -27.36 11.80 40.60
C LYS A 229 -26.84 11.01 41.80
N LYS A 230 -27.35 11.38 42.97
CA LYS A 230 -27.12 10.69 44.24
C LYS A 230 -27.32 9.19 44.05
N ALA A 231 -26.31 8.40 44.44
CA ALA A 231 -26.45 6.95 44.58
C ALA A 231 -27.55 6.69 45.62
N ARG A 232 -28.63 6.02 45.20
CA ARG A 232 -29.63 5.49 46.12
C ARG A 232 -29.04 4.22 46.74
N VAL A 233 -28.64 4.34 48.00
CA VAL A 233 -28.40 3.19 48.87
C VAL A 233 -29.75 2.50 49.14
N SER A 234 -29.81 1.19 48.92
CA SER A 234 -30.81 0.31 49.52
C SER A 234 -30.20 -1.09 49.67
N SER A 235 -29.49 -1.25 50.80
CA SER A 235 -29.55 -2.38 51.74
C SER A 235 -29.87 -3.81 51.21
N ALA A 236 -28.81 -4.63 51.19
CA ALA A 236 -28.65 -5.99 51.76
C ALA A 236 -29.40 -7.21 51.17
N PRO A 237 -28.93 -8.47 51.40
CA PRO A 237 -27.58 -8.96 51.66
C PRO A 237 -27.16 -10.15 50.76
N ALA A 238 -25.89 -10.55 50.90
CA ALA A 238 -25.22 -11.65 50.20
C ALA A 238 -25.58 -13.06 50.71
N LEU A 239 -25.58 -14.05 49.80
CA LEU A 239 -25.34 -15.49 50.01
C LEU A 239 -24.77 -16.03 48.67
N MET A 240 -23.45 -16.20 48.52
CA MET A 240 -22.64 -17.41 48.77
C MET A 240 -22.84 -18.55 47.76
N SER A 241 -21.71 -18.94 47.12
CA SER A 241 -21.37 -20.27 46.56
C SER A 241 -22.20 -20.78 45.36
N THR A 242 -21.69 -21.51 44.36
CA THR A 242 -20.42 -22.22 44.11
C THR A 242 -20.41 -22.66 42.64
N ASN A 243 -19.21 -22.91 42.11
CA ASN A 243 -18.92 -23.69 40.89
C ASN A 243 -19.88 -24.87 40.60
N ASN A 244 -20.17 -25.13 39.33
CA ASN A 244 -19.59 -26.30 38.63
C ASN A 244 -19.90 -26.33 37.12
N GLN A 245 -18.90 -26.81 36.39
CA GLN A 245 -18.95 -27.27 35.00
C GLN A 245 -19.95 -28.42 34.85
N LEU A 246 -20.57 -28.56 33.67
CA LEU A 246 -20.38 -29.74 32.79
C LEU A 246 -21.29 -29.66 31.54
N THR A 247 -20.64 -29.99 30.43
CA THR A 247 -21.10 -30.36 29.09
C THR A 247 -22.40 -31.17 29.01
N ARG A 248 -23.14 -31.11 27.88
CA ARG A 248 -23.37 -32.25 26.94
C ARG A 248 -24.36 -31.96 25.78
N THR A 249 -23.84 -32.06 24.55
CA THR A 249 -24.35 -32.58 23.25
C THR A 249 -25.81 -32.42 22.75
N ARG A 250 -25.92 -31.97 21.48
CA ARG A 250 -26.56 -32.57 20.26
C ARG A 250 -28.02 -33.09 20.34
N GLY A 251 -28.90 -32.55 19.45
CA GLY A 251 -30.37 -32.73 19.32
C GLY A 251 -30.87 -34.06 18.74
N PRO A 252 -31.92 -34.17 17.88
CA PRO A 252 -32.85 -33.17 17.27
C PRO A 252 -34.37 -33.53 17.38
N ASN A 253 -35.29 -32.62 17.00
CA ASN A 253 -36.55 -32.86 16.24
C ASN A 253 -37.58 -31.70 16.40
N GLU A 254 -37.76 -30.92 15.33
CA GLU A 254 -39.00 -30.55 14.58
C GLU A 254 -40.40 -30.54 15.25
N PRO A 255 -41.39 -29.82 14.68
CA PRO A 255 -41.92 -28.56 15.21
C PRO A 255 -43.37 -28.69 15.67
N ASP A 256 -43.82 -27.81 16.56
CA ASP A 256 -45.25 -27.68 16.84
C ASP A 256 -45.76 -26.24 16.64
N VAL A 257 -46.84 -26.21 15.89
CA VAL A 257 -47.55 -25.04 15.38
C VAL A 257 -48.38 -24.45 16.50
N ILE A 258 -48.14 -23.20 16.88
CA ILE A 258 -49.16 -22.40 17.60
C ILE A 258 -49.35 -21.06 16.90
N VAL A 259 -50.49 -21.01 16.23
CA VAL A 259 -51.18 -19.84 15.69
C VAL A 259 -51.40 -18.83 16.80
N SER A 260 -51.04 -17.56 16.56
CA SER A 260 -51.64 -16.43 17.26
C SER A 260 -51.84 -15.28 16.29
N GLN A 261 -53.07 -14.78 16.35
CA GLN A 261 -53.77 -14.00 15.33
C GLN A 261 -53.18 -12.60 15.14
N ALA A 262 -53.12 -12.18 13.88
CA ALA A 262 -52.87 -10.80 13.50
C ALA A 262 -54.14 -9.96 13.65
N ALA A 263 -54.01 -8.80 14.29
CA ALA A 263 -54.97 -7.71 14.22
C ALA A 263 -54.51 -6.68 13.16
N PRO A 264 -55.43 -5.98 12.48
CA PRO A 264 -55.13 -5.15 11.30
C PRO A 264 -54.57 -3.77 11.69
N PRO A 265 -53.68 -3.15 10.88
CA PRO A 265 -53.24 -1.79 11.13
C PRO A 265 -54.12 -0.79 10.37
N SER A 266 -54.94 -0.01 11.09
CA SER A 266 -55.49 1.24 10.59
C SER A 266 -55.14 2.37 11.56
N GLY A 267 -54.31 3.32 11.10
CA GLY A 267 -53.97 4.52 11.86
C GLY A 267 -52.56 4.99 11.54
N SER A 268 -52.44 5.91 10.57
CA SER A 268 -51.22 6.62 10.22
C SER A 268 -50.68 7.38 11.44
N THR A 269 -49.78 6.73 12.17
CA THR A 269 -48.97 7.40 13.18
C THR A 269 -47.92 8.24 12.44
N PRO A 270 -47.80 9.55 12.74
CA PRO A 270 -46.77 10.37 12.11
C PRO A 270 -45.39 9.76 12.41
N PRO A 271 -44.47 9.74 11.43
CA PRO A 271 -43.19 9.07 11.59
C PRO A 271 -42.47 9.65 12.80
N SER A 272 -42.01 8.76 13.69
CA SER A 272 -41.25 9.16 14.86
C SER A 272 -40.02 9.97 14.44
N LYS A 273 -39.57 10.92 15.27
CA LYS A 273 -38.40 11.77 14.98
C LYS A 273 -37.18 10.94 14.55
N THR A 274 -37.03 9.72 15.08
CA THR A 274 -35.99 8.76 14.72
C THR A 274 -36.14 8.20 13.30
N ALA A 275 -37.36 7.93 12.84
CA ALA A 275 -37.62 7.45 11.48
C ALA A 275 -37.32 8.51 10.42
N LEU A 276 -37.63 9.78 10.71
CA LEU A 276 -37.32 10.92 9.83
C LEU A 276 -35.79 11.12 9.69
N VAL A 277 -35.04 11.02 10.79
CA VAL A 277 -33.57 11.10 10.76
C VAL A 277 -32.96 9.93 9.98
N ALA A 278 -33.49 8.71 10.15
CA ALA A 278 -33.01 7.55 9.39
C ALA A 278 -33.28 7.68 7.88
N GLN A 279 -34.41 8.28 7.49
CA GLN A 279 -34.74 8.53 6.08
C GLN A 279 -33.82 9.60 5.48
N GLN A 280 -33.56 10.70 6.20
CA GLN A 280 -32.61 11.73 5.78
C GLN A 280 -31.18 11.19 5.65
N ALA A 281 -30.73 10.35 6.59
CA ALA A 281 -29.41 9.72 6.52
C ALA A 281 -29.28 8.77 5.30
N ARG A 282 -30.34 8.02 4.96
CA ARG A 282 -30.36 7.20 3.73
C ARG A 282 -30.28 8.05 2.47
N GLN A 283 -31.01 9.17 2.43
CA GLN A 283 -31.00 10.09 1.28
C GLN A 283 -29.62 10.74 1.09
N GLN A 284 -29.00 11.22 2.17
CA GLN A 284 -27.63 11.75 2.13
C GLN A 284 -26.59 10.70 1.70
N SER A 285 -26.79 9.43 2.10
CA SER A 285 -25.92 8.34 1.65
C SER A 285 -26.05 8.05 0.16
N LEU A 286 -27.26 8.14 -0.40
CA LEU A 286 -27.49 7.97 -1.84
C LEU A 286 -26.89 9.13 -2.62
N GLU A 287 -27.11 10.37 -2.22
CA GLU A 287 -26.51 11.55 -2.85
C GLU A 287 -24.99 11.51 -2.83
N LYS A 288 -24.38 11.05 -1.72
CA LYS A 288 -22.92 10.88 -1.62
C LYS A 288 -22.41 9.78 -2.54
N LYS A 289 -23.20 8.72 -2.77
CA LYS A 289 -22.88 7.67 -3.73
C LYS A 289 -22.97 8.20 -5.16
N GLU A 290 -24.03 8.92 -5.50
CA GLU A 290 -24.20 9.54 -6.82
C GLU A 290 -23.08 10.54 -7.13
N LYS A 291 -22.70 11.41 -6.18
CA LYS A 291 -21.56 12.32 -6.35
C LYS A 291 -20.25 11.58 -6.59
N LYS A 292 -20.02 10.45 -5.90
CA LYS A 292 -18.84 9.60 -6.13
C LYS A 292 -18.86 8.93 -7.50
N ASP A 293 -20.02 8.44 -7.94
CA ASP A 293 -20.17 7.81 -9.25
C ASP A 293 -19.97 8.83 -10.38
N VAL A 294 -20.51 10.05 -10.24
CA VAL A 294 -20.27 11.15 -11.17
C VAL A 294 -18.78 11.53 -11.21
N ALA A 295 -18.12 11.64 -10.06
CA ALA A 295 -16.69 11.94 -9.99
C ALA A 295 -15.83 10.82 -10.63
N ARG A 296 -16.21 9.55 -10.42
CA ARG A 296 -15.57 8.39 -11.04
C ARG A 296 -15.70 8.42 -12.57
N ILE A 297 -16.90 8.69 -13.08
CA ILE A 297 -17.16 8.81 -14.53
C ILE A 297 -16.39 9.99 -15.12
N ALA A 298 -16.33 11.14 -14.43
CA ALA A 298 -15.57 12.29 -14.87
C ALA A 298 -14.05 11.99 -14.92
N HIS A 299 -13.53 11.30 -13.92
CA HIS A 299 -12.13 10.87 -13.88
C HIS A 299 -11.81 9.87 -15.02
N GLU A 300 -12.69 8.91 -15.28
CA GLU A 300 -12.52 7.94 -16.36
C GLU A 300 -12.54 8.62 -17.75
N LYS A 301 -13.45 9.59 -17.96
CA LYS A 301 -13.45 10.42 -19.17
C LYS A 301 -12.16 11.23 -19.32
N ARG A 302 -11.63 11.79 -18.23
CA ARG A 302 -10.36 12.54 -18.25
C ARG A 302 -9.19 11.64 -18.64
N LEU A 303 -9.12 10.43 -18.08
CA LEU A 303 -8.09 9.44 -18.45
C LEU A 303 -8.20 9.02 -19.92
N ALA A 304 -9.41 8.78 -20.42
CA ALA A 304 -9.63 8.45 -21.83
C ALA A 304 -9.17 9.58 -22.76
N GLN A 305 -9.46 10.84 -22.40
CA GLN A 305 -9.00 12.01 -23.16
C GLN A 305 -7.48 12.14 -23.16
N ILE A 306 -6.82 11.91 -22.02
CA ILE A 306 -5.35 11.91 -21.92
C ILE A 306 -4.75 10.80 -22.79
N ALA A 307 -5.35 9.61 -22.80
CA ALA A 307 -4.89 8.50 -23.63
C ALA A 307 -5.00 8.78 -25.13
N LEU A 308 -6.07 9.46 -25.57
CA LEU A 308 -6.22 9.90 -26.97
C LEU A 308 -5.15 10.92 -27.34
N PHE A 309 -4.95 11.95 -26.52
CA PHE A 309 -3.92 12.97 -26.77
C PHE A 309 -2.52 12.36 -26.82
N THR A 310 -2.22 11.44 -25.90
CA THR A 310 -0.92 10.75 -25.86
C THR A 310 -0.69 9.93 -27.13
N ARG A 311 -1.73 9.26 -27.66
CA ARG A 311 -1.63 8.50 -28.91
C ARG A 311 -1.37 9.42 -30.10
N GLU A 312 -2.09 10.53 -30.20
CA GLU A 312 -1.93 11.51 -31.28
C GLU A 312 -0.51 12.10 -31.30
N VAL A 313 0.03 12.46 -30.13
CA VAL A 313 1.40 12.94 -30.00
C VAL A 313 2.43 11.90 -30.42
N LEU A 314 2.22 10.62 -30.07
CA LEU A 314 3.10 9.53 -30.48
C LEU A 314 3.05 9.30 -32.00
N GLU A 315 1.86 9.31 -32.60
CA GLU A 315 1.68 9.17 -34.05
C GLU A 315 2.32 10.34 -34.82
N GLU A 316 2.21 11.58 -34.32
CA GLU A 316 2.90 12.73 -34.90
C GLU A 316 4.43 12.63 -34.78
N ALA A 317 4.93 12.15 -33.64
CA ALA A 317 6.35 11.95 -33.42
C ALA A 317 6.91 10.88 -34.38
N GLU A 318 6.17 9.79 -34.61
CA GLU A 318 6.54 8.75 -35.57
C GLU A 318 6.53 9.28 -37.01
N LYS A 319 5.53 10.07 -37.39
CA LYS A 319 5.48 10.71 -38.73
C LYS A 319 6.68 11.64 -38.91
N LYS A 320 6.99 12.51 -37.93
CA LYS A 320 8.16 13.39 -37.95
C LYS A 320 9.47 12.60 -38.04
N ASN A 321 9.58 11.47 -37.36
CA ASN A 321 10.78 10.62 -37.39
C ASN A 321 10.96 9.92 -38.75
N LYS A 322 9.88 9.40 -39.34
CA LYS A 322 9.89 8.83 -40.70
C LYS A 322 10.25 9.87 -41.76
N THR A 323 9.73 11.10 -41.65
CA THR A 323 10.12 12.20 -42.57
C THR A 323 11.59 12.57 -42.42
N LYS A 324 12.12 12.64 -41.19
CA LYS A 324 13.56 12.90 -40.97
C LYS A 324 14.44 11.80 -41.54
N GLN A 325 14.06 10.52 -41.39
CA GLN A 325 14.77 9.38 -41.98
C GLN A 325 14.71 9.38 -43.53
N ALA A 326 13.58 9.78 -44.13
CA ALA A 326 13.47 9.89 -45.58
C ALA A 326 14.35 11.01 -46.16
N LEU A 327 14.58 12.10 -45.41
CA LEU A 327 15.50 13.17 -45.81
C LEU A 327 16.99 12.85 -45.59
N THR A 328 17.33 11.79 -44.86
CA THR A 328 18.73 11.39 -44.57
C THR A 328 19.23 10.19 -45.36
N GLN A 329 18.40 9.58 -46.23
CA GLN A 329 18.90 8.55 -47.14
C GLN A 329 19.63 9.18 -48.34
N PRO A 330 20.89 8.80 -48.63
CA PRO A 330 21.61 9.32 -49.77
C PRO A 330 20.99 8.83 -51.09
N ASN A 331 20.84 9.77 -52.04
CA ASN A 331 20.25 9.53 -53.35
C ASN A 331 20.99 8.38 -54.09
N PRO A 332 20.30 7.31 -54.55
CA PRO A 332 20.94 6.10 -55.11
C PRO A 332 21.79 6.33 -56.36
N THR A 333 21.69 7.51 -56.97
CA THR A 333 22.40 7.88 -58.20
C THR A 333 23.89 8.13 -57.98
N TYR A 334 24.34 8.40 -56.74
CA TYR A 334 25.77 8.68 -56.45
C TYR A 334 26.63 7.41 -56.26
N LEU A 335 26.04 6.27 -55.91
CA LEU A 335 26.80 5.02 -55.70
C LEU A 335 27.12 4.25 -56.99
N LYS A 336 26.40 4.51 -58.09
CA LYS A 336 26.70 3.90 -59.41
C LYS A 336 27.88 4.56 -60.13
N GLY A 337 28.21 5.82 -59.80
CA GLY A 337 29.33 6.55 -60.40
C GLY A 337 30.71 6.11 -59.90
N LEU A 338 30.82 5.74 -58.62
CA LEU A 338 32.11 5.37 -58.00
C LEU A 338 32.57 3.96 -58.40
N ALA A 339 31.65 2.99 -58.46
CA ALA A 339 31.98 1.61 -58.89
C ALA A 339 32.38 1.49 -60.37
N SER A 340 32.02 2.47 -61.19
CA SER A 340 32.38 2.53 -62.61
C SER A 340 33.77 3.13 -62.84
N ASN A 341 34.26 3.95 -61.89
CA ASN A 341 35.54 4.65 -62.01
C ASN A 341 36.72 3.80 -61.48
N GLU A 342 36.51 2.98 -60.44
CA GLU A 342 37.51 2.03 -59.95
C GLU A 342 37.85 0.95 -60.99
N LYS A 343 36.84 0.38 -61.67
CA LYS A 343 37.07 -0.62 -62.74
C LYS A 343 37.81 -0.06 -63.96
N SER A 344 37.66 1.24 -64.25
CA SER A 344 38.40 1.90 -65.34
C SER A 344 39.84 2.26 -64.96
N GLN A 345 40.14 2.45 -63.67
CA GLN A 345 41.50 2.70 -63.20
C GLN A 345 42.32 1.41 -63.09
N GLU A 346 41.72 0.30 -62.63
CA GLU A 346 42.38 -1.01 -62.61
C GLU A 346 42.69 -1.55 -64.02
N ALA A 347 41.83 -1.28 -65.01
CA ALA A 347 42.07 -1.68 -66.39
C ALA A 347 43.21 -0.88 -67.09
N ARG A 348 43.54 0.31 -66.59
CA ARG A 348 44.63 1.14 -67.14
C ARG A 348 46.02 0.75 -66.62
N TRP A 349 46.12 0.01 -65.52
CA TRP A 349 47.41 -0.41 -64.94
C TRP A 349 47.83 -1.82 -65.37
N ALA A 350 46.99 -2.54 -66.11
CA ALA A 350 47.25 -3.90 -66.57
C ALA A 350 47.84 -4.00 -68.00
N THR A 351 48.10 -2.86 -68.66
CA THR A 351 48.60 -2.81 -70.06
C THR A 351 50.02 -2.28 -70.24
N ASP A 352 50.77 -2.00 -69.16
CA ASP A 352 52.12 -1.41 -69.25
C ASP A 352 53.26 -2.26 -68.62
N TYR A 353 53.13 -3.59 -68.55
CA TYR A 353 54.27 -4.49 -68.32
C TYR A 353 54.18 -5.80 -69.10
#